data_AF-A0A7V9IB34-F1
#
_entry.id   AF-A0A7V9IB34-F1
#
_cell.length_a   1.000
_cell.length_b   1.000
_cell.length_c   1.000
_cell.angle_alpha   90.00
_cell.angle_beta   90.00
_cell.angle_gamma   90.00
#
_symmetry.space_group_name_H-M   'P 1'
#
loop_
_entity.id
_entity.type
_entity.pdbx_description
1 polymer ?
#
loop_
_entity_poly.entity_id
_entity_poly.type
_entity_poly.pdbx_seq_one_letter_code
_entity_poly.pdbx_strand_id
1 'polypeptide(L)'
;MPAVFAIYWGSIDAKLAALQGQQARAEERLRRVQPIAESITSPRDKGAVTYAEAVVSLAGGELEAAFDKAMLAAAMDPTGSSAFVALGTARRAALWMRDPGRVAAAVEQLTEAHFHGAWLDAVRRDLEAGLAVLEGRTKEGATLFAQATTALRDLDVPFDLALTQLDRITVLGADHPDSPAAAEEAHAIFERLGAKPFLERLEAVLAATLPTGPLLCRVSPAQSSGALSEQND
;
A
#
# COMPACT_ATOMS: atom_id res chain seq x y z
N MET A 1 -35.01 -0.49 8.20
CA MET A 1 -34.24 -0.32 6.95
C MET A 1 -34.10 -1.67 6.28
N PRO A 2 -34.14 -1.77 4.93
CA PRO A 2 -33.86 -3.02 4.23
C PRO A 2 -32.44 -3.50 4.58
N ALA A 3 -32.23 -4.81 4.78
CA ALA A 3 -30.95 -5.39 5.20
C ALA A 3 -29.75 -4.98 4.30
N VAL A 4 -30.00 -4.84 2.99
CA VAL A 4 -29.01 -4.39 2.00
C VAL A 4 -28.49 -2.97 2.29
N PHE A 5 -29.35 -2.05 2.74
CA PHE A 5 -28.92 -0.69 3.10
C PHE A 5 -28.03 -0.69 4.34
N ALA A 6 -28.32 -1.54 5.33
CA ALA A 6 -27.51 -1.64 6.54
C ALA A 6 -26.09 -2.16 6.23
N ILE A 7 -25.98 -3.11 5.31
CA ILE A 7 -24.67 -3.60 4.84
C ILE A 7 -23.93 -2.52 4.08
N TYR A 8 -24.54 -1.93 3.05
CA TYR A 8 -23.85 -0.99 2.19
C TYR A 8 -23.31 0.21 2.99
N TRP A 9 -24.14 0.81 3.84
CA TRP A 9 -23.71 1.92 4.70
C TRP A 9 -22.76 1.48 5.80
N GLY A 10 -22.99 0.33 6.44
CA GLY A 10 -22.10 -0.18 7.47
C GLY A 10 -20.69 -0.49 6.96
N SER A 11 -20.59 -1.07 5.76
CA SER A 11 -19.33 -1.35 5.08
C SER A 11 -18.61 -0.08 4.62
N ILE A 12 -19.34 0.93 4.11
CA ILE A 12 -18.75 2.23 3.77
C ILE A 12 -18.24 2.95 5.03
N ASP A 13 -19.06 3.00 6.08
CA ASP A 13 -18.68 3.62 7.36
C ASP A 13 -17.46 2.93 7.97
N ALA A 14 -17.37 1.60 7.86
CA ALA A 14 -16.20 0.85 8.31
C ALA A 14 -14.94 1.26 7.54
N LYS A 15 -15.01 1.31 6.21
CA LYS A 15 -13.89 1.74 5.37
C LYS A 15 -13.47 3.17 5.71
N LEU A 16 -14.40 4.13 5.74
CA LEU A 16 -14.10 5.52 6.06
C LEU A 16 -13.47 5.66 7.45
N ALA A 17 -13.99 4.94 8.46
CA ALA A 17 -13.40 4.92 9.79
C ALA A 17 -11.95 4.39 9.76
N ALA A 18 -11.69 3.29 9.05
CA ALA A 18 -10.34 2.75 8.92
C ALA A 18 -9.40 3.70 8.18
N LEU A 19 -9.83 4.27 7.06
CA LEU A 19 -9.03 5.26 6.30
C LEU A 19 -8.68 6.48 7.16
N GLN A 20 -9.53 6.86 8.13
CA GLN A 20 -9.29 7.95 9.07
C GLN A 20 -8.48 7.56 10.33
N GLY A 21 -8.03 6.30 10.44
CA GLY A 21 -7.30 5.79 11.61
C GLY A 21 -8.19 5.45 12.82
N GLN A 22 -9.51 5.35 12.64
CA GLN A 22 -10.45 4.93 13.67
C GLN A 22 -10.65 3.41 13.63
N GLN A 23 -9.57 2.65 13.79
CA GLN A 23 -9.56 1.18 13.59
C GLN A 23 -10.61 0.45 14.43
N ALA A 24 -10.69 0.73 15.74
CA ALA A 24 -11.67 0.12 16.62
C ALA A 24 -13.13 0.38 16.19
N ARG A 25 -13.40 1.58 15.64
CA ARG A 25 -14.73 1.90 15.09
C ARG A 25 -14.98 1.12 13.81
N ALA A 26 -13.99 0.97 12.94
CA ALA A 26 -14.12 0.22 11.71
C ALA A 26 -14.48 -1.25 11.99
N GLU A 27 -13.76 -1.88 12.92
CA GLU A 27 -13.99 -3.26 13.36
C GLU A 27 -15.36 -3.45 14.03
N GLU A 28 -15.77 -2.51 14.88
CA GLU A 28 -17.11 -2.50 15.46
C GLU A 28 -18.20 -2.45 14.38
N ARG A 29 -18.01 -1.63 13.33
CA ARG A 29 -18.96 -1.54 12.22
C ARG A 29 -19.03 -2.84 11.43
N LEU A 30 -17.89 -3.44 11.10
CA LEU A 30 -17.85 -4.75 10.42
C LEU A 30 -18.55 -5.82 11.26
N ARG A 31 -18.28 -5.88 12.58
CA ARG A 31 -18.91 -6.86 13.49
C ARG A 31 -20.43 -6.74 13.52
N ARG A 32 -20.99 -5.53 13.37
CA ARG A 32 -22.44 -5.31 13.28
C ARG A 32 -23.03 -5.74 11.95
N VAL A 33 -22.26 -5.62 10.87
CA VAL A 33 -22.69 -5.98 9.51
C VAL A 33 -22.61 -7.49 9.27
N GLN A 34 -21.68 -8.17 9.95
CA GLN A 34 -21.37 -9.58 9.74
C GLN A 34 -22.60 -10.53 9.81
N PRO A 35 -23.46 -10.49 10.85
CA PRO A 35 -24.62 -11.39 10.91
C PRO A 35 -25.61 -11.16 9.76
N ILE A 36 -25.68 -9.92 9.26
CA ILE A 36 -26.53 -9.58 8.11
C ILE A 36 -25.89 -10.14 6.84
N ALA A 37 -24.58 -9.98 6.66
CA ALA A 37 -23.85 -10.52 5.51
C ALA A 37 -23.97 -12.05 5.40
N GLU A 38 -23.92 -12.76 6.53
CA GLU A 38 -24.11 -14.22 6.60
C GLU A 38 -25.51 -14.66 6.15
N SER A 39 -26.53 -13.83 6.41
CA SER A 39 -27.91 -14.11 5.98
C SER A 39 -28.17 -13.85 4.49
N ILE A 40 -27.25 -13.18 3.80
CA ILE A 40 -27.39 -12.84 2.38
C ILE A 40 -26.95 -14.01 1.49
N THR A 41 -27.62 -14.18 0.36
CA THR A 41 -27.27 -15.18 -0.67
C THR A 41 -26.53 -14.58 -1.86
N SER A 42 -26.72 -13.29 -2.12
CA SER A 42 -26.09 -12.53 -3.21
C SER A 42 -24.55 -12.52 -3.10
N PRO A 43 -23.81 -13.08 -4.07
CA PRO A 43 -22.34 -13.05 -4.07
C PRO A 43 -21.77 -11.63 -4.11
N ARG A 44 -22.44 -10.71 -4.83
CA ARG A 44 -22.07 -9.29 -4.91
C ARG A 44 -22.04 -8.62 -3.53
N ASP A 45 -23.09 -8.83 -2.73
CA ASP A 45 -23.21 -8.19 -1.42
C ASP A 45 -22.21 -8.77 -0.43
N LYS A 46 -21.94 -10.08 -0.49
CA LYS A 46 -20.85 -10.71 0.28
C LYS A 46 -19.49 -10.15 -0.12
N GLY A 47 -19.20 -10.09 -1.41
CA GLY A 47 -17.96 -9.51 -1.93
C GLY A 47 -17.76 -8.06 -1.49
N ALA A 48 -18.83 -7.26 -1.42
CA ALA A 48 -18.74 -5.89 -0.91
C ALA A 48 -18.36 -5.80 0.58
N VAL A 49 -18.87 -6.71 1.42
CA VAL A 49 -18.50 -6.80 2.84
C VAL A 49 -17.06 -7.28 2.98
N THR A 50 -16.68 -8.35 2.30
CA THR A 50 -15.31 -8.89 2.32
C THR A 50 -14.30 -7.87 1.79
N TYR A 51 -14.66 -7.07 0.78
CA TYR A 51 -13.83 -5.96 0.33
C TYR A 51 -13.67 -4.88 1.42
N ALA A 52 -14.73 -4.54 2.15
CA ALA A 52 -14.60 -3.62 3.28
C ALA A 52 -13.66 -4.16 4.35
N GLU A 53 -13.73 -5.44 4.69
CA GLU A 53 -12.78 -6.09 5.60
C GLU A 53 -11.34 -6.01 5.07
N ALA A 54 -11.12 -6.18 3.77
CA ALA A 54 -9.79 -6.06 3.16
C ALA A 54 -9.22 -4.65 3.31
N VAL A 55 -10.03 -3.61 3.10
CA VAL A 55 -9.61 -2.20 3.30
C VAL A 55 -9.31 -1.91 4.77
N VAL A 56 -10.12 -2.43 5.69
CA VAL A 56 -9.89 -2.28 7.14
C VAL A 56 -8.59 -2.98 7.56
N SER A 57 -8.32 -4.18 7.02
CA SER A 57 -7.03 -4.86 7.23
C SER A 57 -5.86 -4.09 6.63
N LEU A 58 -5.99 -3.55 5.40
CA LEU A 58 -4.91 -2.78 4.76
C LEU A 58 -4.55 -1.53 5.57
N ALA A 59 -5.56 -0.77 6.00
CA ALA A 59 -5.37 0.42 6.82
C ALA A 59 -4.80 0.08 8.20
N GLY A 60 -5.17 -1.08 8.78
CA GLY A 60 -4.61 -1.57 10.04
C GLY A 60 -3.17 -2.13 9.93
N GLY A 61 -2.60 -2.22 8.73
CA GLY A 61 -1.28 -2.79 8.50
C GLY A 61 -1.24 -4.32 8.43
N GLU A 62 -2.39 -4.99 8.48
CA GLU A 62 -2.54 -6.45 8.40
C GLU A 62 -2.47 -6.91 6.94
N LEU A 63 -1.30 -6.80 6.31
CA LEU A 63 -1.14 -6.92 4.85
C LEU A 63 -1.56 -8.28 4.30
N GLU A 64 -1.19 -9.37 4.97
CA GLU A 64 -1.54 -10.73 4.54
C GLU A 64 -3.06 -10.91 4.54
N ALA A 65 -3.70 -10.50 5.63
CA ALA A 65 -5.15 -10.55 5.77
C ALA A 65 -5.85 -9.61 4.78
N ALA A 66 -5.26 -8.46 4.45
CA ALA A 66 -5.78 -7.54 3.43
C ALA A 66 -5.71 -8.18 2.03
N PHE A 67 -4.60 -8.82 1.69
CA PHE A 67 -4.42 -9.52 0.43
C PHE A 67 -5.45 -10.66 0.27
N ASP A 68 -5.52 -11.57 1.24
CA ASP A 68 -6.37 -12.75 1.17
C ASP A 68 -7.86 -12.36 1.05
N LYS A 69 -8.31 -11.39 1.85
CA LYS A 69 -9.70 -10.90 1.80
C LYS A 69 -9.99 -10.17 0.48
N ALA A 70 -9.05 -9.37 -0.02
CA ALA A 70 -9.24 -8.68 -1.30
C ALA A 70 -9.34 -9.65 -2.48
N MET A 71 -8.48 -10.67 -2.52
CA MET A 71 -8.53 -11.73 -3.55
C MET A 71 -9.83 -12.53 -3.45
N LEU A 72 -10.27 -12.86 -2.22
CA LEU A 72 -11.54 -13.52 -1.98
C LEU A 72 -12.73 -12.67 -2.46
N ALA A 73 -12.74 -11.37 -2.14
CA ALA A 73 -13.79 -10.45 -2.56
C ALA A 73 -13.87 -10.34 -4.10
N ALA A 74 -12.73 -10.30 -4.78
CA ALA A 74 -12.69 -10.29 -6.25
C ALA A 74 -13.23 -11.61 -6.84
N ALA A 75 -12.89 -12.76 -6.26
CA ALA A 75 -13.38 -14.06 -6.71
C ALA A 75 -14.91 -14.25 -6.52
N MET A 76 -15.52 -13.58 -5.55
CA MET A 76 -16.97 -13.68 -5.28
C MET A 76 -17.85 -12.99 -6.33
N ASP A 77 -17.38 -11.90 -6.95
CA ASP A 77 -18.09 -11.17 -7.99
C ASP A 77 -17.10 -10.69 -9.08
N PRO A 78 -16.52 -11.61 -9.89
CA PRO A 78 -15.37 -11.32 -10.75
C PRO A 78 -15.62 -10.25 -11.81
N THR A 79 -16.88 -10.07 -12.22
CA THR A 79 -17.31 -9.08 -13.21
C THR A 79 -17.94 -7.84 -12.57
N GLY A 80 -18.08 -7.83 -11.25
CA GLY A 80 -18.68 -6.75 -10.49
C GLY A 80 -17.71 -5.60 -10.24
N SER A 81 -18.27 -4.43 -9.98
CA SER A 81 -17.49 -3.23 -9.65
C SER A 81 -16.63 -3.37 -8.40
N SER A 82 -17.00 -4.29 -7.49
CA SER A 82 -16.22 -4.53 -6.27
C SER A 82 -14.92 -5.28 -6.56
N ALA A 83 -14.86 -6.10 -7.62
CA ALA A 83 -13.67 -6.88 -7.92
C ALA A 83 -12.47 -6.00 -8.24
N PHE A 84 -12.64 -4.98 -9.08
CA PHE A 84 -11.50 -4.14 -9.47
C PHE A 84 -10.94 -3.31 -8.31
N VAL A 85 -11.80 -2.78 -7.42
CA VAL A 85 -11.34 -2.04 -6.24
C VAL A 85 -10.71 -2.98 -5.19
N ALA A 86 -11.19 -4.22 -5.10
CA ALA A 86 -10.58 -5.24 -4.26
C ALA A 86 -9.19 -5.62 -4.79
N LEU A 87 -9.03 -5.84 -6.09
CA LEU A 87 -7.73 -6.11 -6.72
C LEU A 87 -6.72 -4.97 -6.49
N GLY A 88 -7.17 -3.71 -6.49
CA GLY A 88 -6.34 -2.57 -6.10
C GLY A 88 -5.83 -2.63 -4.65
N THR A 89 -6.62 -3.21 -3.74
CA THR A 89 -6.24 -3.43 -2.33
C THR A 89 -5.28 -4.61 -2.18
N ALA A 90 -5.57 -5.74 -2.86
CA ALA A 90 -4.67 -6.91 -2.89
C ALA A 90 -3.29 -6.52 -3.42
N ARG A 91 -3.23 -5.79 -4.55
CA ARG A 91 -1.99 -5.26 -5.09
C ARG A 91 -1.17 -4.51 -4.04
N ARG A 92 -1.77 -3.53 -3.36
CA ARG A 92 -1.07 -2.67 -2.40
C ARG A 92 -0.50 -3.50 -1.26
N ALA A 93 -1.31 -4.41 -0.73
CA ALA A 93 -0.84 -5.37 0.26
C ALA A 93 0.37 -6.18 -0.24
N ALA A 94 0.30 -6.72 -1.45
CA ALA A 94 1.39 -7.51 -2.05
C ALA A 94 2.68 -6.70 -2.27
N LEU A 95 2.55 -5.47 -2.80
CA LEU A 95 3.68 -4.56 -2.99
C LEU A 95 4.33 -4.17 -1.66
N TRP A 96 3.52 -3.90 -0.64
CA TRP A 96 4.02 -3.50 0.68
C TRP A 96 4.62 -4.65 1.48
N MET A 97 4.24 -5.89 1.17
CA MET A 97 4.95 -7.10 1.62
C MET A 97 6.23 -7.37 0.83
N ARG A 98 6.44 -6.67 -0.30
CA ARG A 98 7.51 -6.94 -1.28
C ARG A 98 7.53 -8.40 -1.75
N ASP A 99 6.34 -8.97 -1.95
CA ASP A 99 6.14 -10.37 -2.34
C ASP A 99 5.85 -10.48 -3.84
N PRO A 100 6.85 -10.80 -4.69
CA PRO A 100 6.66 -10.83 -6.14
C PRO A 100 5.65 -11.91 -6.58
N GLY A 101 5.49 -13.00 -5.83
CA GLY A 101 4.52 -14.05 -6.14
C GLY A 101 3.08 -13.55 -6.00
N ARG A 102 2.79 -12.85 -4.89
CA ARG A 102 1.47 -12.22 -4.68
C ARG A 102 1.21 -11.06 -5.64
N VAL A 103 2.24 -10.29 -6.00
CA VAL A 103 2.14 -9.22 -7.01
C VAL A 103 1.78 -9.82 -8.37
N ALA A 104 2.47 -10.88 -8.80
CA ALA A 104 2.18 -11.56 -10.05
C ALA A 104 0.75 -12.14 -10.09
N ALA A 105 0.29 -12.76 -9.01
CA ALA A 105 -1.10 -13.25 -8.91
C ALA A 105 -2.14 -12.13 -9.05
N ALA A 106 -1.87 -10.94 -8.48
CA ALA A 106 -2.75 -9.79 -8.64
C ALA A 106 -2.73 -9.24 -10.09
N VAL A 107 -1.58 -9.27 -10.78
CA VAL A 107 -1.46 -8.85 -12.20
C VAL A 107 -2.30 -9.76 -13.09
N GLU A 108 -2.16 -11.06 -12.88
CA GLU A 108 -2.88 -12.08 -13.65
C GLU A 108 -4.38 -11.85 -13.55
N GLN A 109 -4.93 -11.74 -12.33
CA GLN A 109 -6.36 -11.50 -12.16
C GLN A 109 -6.84 -10.18 -12.76
N LEU A 110 -6.07 -9.09 -12.63
CA LEU A 110 -6.44 -7.80 -13.20
C LEU A 110 -6.44 -7.82 -14.74
N THR A 111 -5.59 -8.66 -15.33
CA THR A 111 -5.52 -8.88 -16.78
C THR A 111 -6.69 -9.73 -17.25
N GLU A 112 -7.01 -10.81 -16.54
CA GLU A 112 -8.13 -11.70 -16.84
C GLU A 112 -9.51 -11.07 -16.62
N ALA A 113 -9.63 -10.05 -15.78
CA ALA A 113 -10.91 -9.42 -15.50
C ALA A 113 -11.45 -8.58 -16.69
N HIS A 114 -10.65 -8.36 -17.75
CA HIS A 114 -11.03 -7.63 -18.97
C HIS A 114 -11.73 -6.28 -18.74
N PHE A 115 -11.46 -5.62 -17.60
CA PHE A 115 -12.00 -4.30 -17.34
C PHE A 115 -11.22 -3.22 -18.10
N HIS A 116 -11.94 -2.21 -18.60
CA HIS A 116 -11.39 -1.10 -19.38
C HIS A 116 -11.71 0.24 -18.72
N GLY A 117 -10.78 1.18 -18.83
CA GLY A 117 -10.94 2.56 -18.38
C GLY A 117 -9.63 3.17 -17.95
N ALA A 118 -9.50 4.49 -18.12
CA ALA A 118 -8.24 5.20 -17.86
C ALA A 118 -7.71 4.98 -16.42
N TRP A 119 -8.60 4.94 -15.42
CA TRP A 119 -8.23 4.65 -14.04
C TRP A 119 -7.67 3.23 -13.88
N LEU A 120 -8.32 2.23 -14.48
CA LEU A 120 -7.85 0.83 -14.43
C LEU A 120 -6.51 0.65 -15.14
N ASP A 121 -6.33 1.33 -16.27
CA ASP A 121 -5.07 1.28 -17.01
C ASP A 121 -3.93 1.94 -16.22
N ALA A 122 -4.22 2.96 -15.40
CA ALA A 122 -3.24 3.53 -14.48
C ALA A 122 -2.92 2.56 -13.32
N VAL A 123 -3.93 1.95 -12.72
CA VAL A 123 -3.77 0.94 -11.64
C VAL A 123 -2.96 -0.27 -12.12
N ARG A 124 -3.20 -0.74 -13.36
CA ARG A 124 -2.43 -1.83 -13.98
C ARG A 124 -0.97 -1.46 -14.17
N ARG A 125 -0.69 -0.28 -14.74
CA ARG A 125 0.70 0.21 -14.92
C ARG A 125 1.45 0.34 -13.61
N ASP A 126 0.80 0.80 -12.56
CA ASP A 126 1.39 0.92 -11.22
C ASP A 126 1.73 -0.46 -10.61
N LEU A 127 0.89 -1.47 -10.83
CA LEU A 127 1.19 -2.85 -10.45
C LEU A 127 2.36 -3.45 -11.25
N GLU A 128 2.37 -3.25 -12.58
CA GLU A 128 3.46 -3.66 -13.46
C GLU A 128 4.78 -2.96 -13.07
N ALA A 129 4.71 -1.69 -12.68
CA ALA A 129 5.83 -0.92 -12.19
C ALA A 129 6.45 -1.57 -10.95
N GLY A 130 5.62 -1.89 -9.97
CA GLY A 130 6.06 -2.55 -8.74
C GLY A 130 6.67 -3.92 -8.99
N LEU A 131 6.06 -4.74 -9.86
CA LEU A 131 6.63 -6.04 -10.25
C LEU A 131 7.99 -5.89 -10.91
N ALA A 132 8.13 -4.96 -11.87
CA ALA A 132 9.40 -4.69 -12.54
C ALA A 132 10.50 -4.30 -11.53
N VAL A 133 10.19 -3.45 -10.54
CA VAL A 133 11.15 -3.11 -9.48
C VAL A 133 11.56 -4.34 -8.66
N LEU A 134 10.60 -5.17 -8.24
CA LEU A 134 10.87 -6.37 -7.45
C LEU A 134 11.69 -7.43 -8.22
N GLU A 135 11.60 -7.45 -9.55
CA GLU A 135 12.41 -8.27 -10.44
C GLU A 135 13.79 -7.66 -10.77
N GLY A 136 14.14 -6.52 -10.19
CA GLY A 136 15.41 -5.82 -10.42
C GLY A 136 15.43 -4.93 -11.67
N ARG A 137 14.31 -4.77 -12.37
CA ARG A 137 14.13 -3.87 -13.52
C ARG A 137 13.78 -2.44 -13.09
N THR A 138 14.57 -1.88 -12.16
CA THR A 138 14.26 -0.62 -11.46
C THR A 138 13.97 0.57 -12.37
N LYS A 139 14.75 0.77 -13.44
CA LYS A 139 14.55 1.89 -14.38
C LYS A 139 13.21 1.81 -15.13
N GLU A 140 12.84 0.60 -15.53
CA GLU A 140 11.56 0.34 -16.18
C GLU A 140 10.41 0.60 -15.21
N GLY A 141 10.51 0.04 -14.00
CA GLY A 141 9.53 0.28 -12.93
C GLY A 141 9.35 1.77 -12.61
N ALA A 142 10.44 2.53 -12.45
CA ALA A 142 10.37 3.98 -12.23
C ALA A 142 9.65 4.72 -13.37
N THR A 143 9.86 4.31 -14.62
CA THR A 143 9.18 4.87 -15.78
C THR A 143 7.67 4.57 -15.74
N LEU A 144 7.30 3.33 -15.44
CA LEU A 144 5.89 2.92 -15.34
C LEU A 144 5.16 3.63 -14.19
N PHE A 145 5.80 3.80 -13.03
CA PHE A 145 5.27 4.62 -11.93
C PHE A 145 5.01 6.06 -12.36
N ALA A 146 5.94 6.69 -13.10
CA ALA A 146 5.77 8.06 -13.58
C ALA A 146 4.57 8.19 -14.54
N GLN A 147 4.36 7.18 -15.41
CA GLN A 147 3.21 7.13 -16.31
C GLN A 147 1.89 6.97 -15.54
N ALA A 148 1.83 6.04 -14.59
CA ALA A 148 0.65 5.83 -13.75
C ALA A 148 0.30 7.09 -12.94
N THR A 149 1.31 7.72 -12.33
CA THR A 149 1.18 8.97 -11.57
C THR A 149 0.60 10.09 -12.44
N THR A 150 1.11 10.25 -13.67
CA THR A 150 0.60 11.26 -14.61
C THR A 150 -0.87 11.01 -14.94
N ALA A 151 -1.23 9.76 -15.27
CA ALA A 151 -2.61 9.40 -15.58
C ALA A 151 -3.57 9.62 -14.39
N LEU A 152 -3.16 9.28 -13.16
CA LEU A 152 -3.99 9.50 -11.97
C LEU A 152 -4.14 10.98 -11.63
N ARG A 153 -3.12 11.80 -11.92
CA ARG A 153 -3.19 13.26 -11.79
C ARG A 153 -4.18 13.85 -12.80
N ASP A 154 -4.12 13.42 -14.06
CA ASP A 154 -5.04 13.88 -15.11
C ASP A 154 -6.50 13.49 -14.83
N LEU A 155 -6.72 12.39 -14.10
CA LEU A 155 -8.04 11.90 -13.69
C LEU A 155 -8.60 12.57 -12.42
N ASP A 156 -7.83 13.44 -11.76
CA ASP A 156 -8.19 14.09 -10.50
C ASP A 156 -8.66 13.11 -9.41
N VAL A 157 -7.93 12.00 -9.25
CA VAL A 157 -8.17 10.99 -8.21
C VAL A 157 -7.07 11.04 -7.13
N PRO A 158 -7.05 12.09 -6.28
CA PRO A 158 -5.90 12.39 -5.42
C PRO A 158 -5.58 11.25 -4.45
N PHE A 159 -6.59 10.55 -3.92
CA PHE A 159 -6.34 9.45 -2.98
C PHE A 159 -5.60 8.28 -3.63
N ASP A 160 -5.99 7.87 -4.84
CA ASP A 160 -5.29 6.81 -5.58
C ASP A 160 -3.89 7.27 -6.00
N LEU A 161 -3.73 8.53 -6.42
CA LEU A 161 -2.43 9.13 -6.70
C LEU A 161 -1.48 9.03 -5.50
N ALA A 162 -1.94 9.42 -4.31
CA ALA A 162 -1.13 9.34 -3.08
C ALA A 162 -0.77 7.89 -2.71
N LEU A 163 -1.70 6.95 -2.89
CA LEU A 163 -1.41 5.52 -2.69
C LEU A 163 -0.39 4.99 -3.70
N THR A 164 -0.45 5.39 -4.97
CA THR A 164 0.55 5.03 -6.00
C THR A 164 1.92 5.62 -5.67
N GLN A 165 1.99 6.83 -5.16
CA GLN A 165 3.25 7.42 -4.69
C GLN A 165 3.81 6.65 -3.48
N LEU A 166 2.96 6.22 -2.55
CA LEU A 166 3.36 5.36 -1.44
C LEU A 166 3.86 3.98 -1.92
N ASP A 167 3.16 3.37 -2.89
CA ASP A 167 3.58 2.11 -3.53
C ASP A 167 4.99 2.27 -4.14
N ARG A 168 5.20 3.35 -4.90
CA ARG A 168 6.48 3.71 -5.51
C ARG A 168 7.61 3.81 -4.51
N ILE A 169 7.44 4.61 -3.46
CA ILE A 169 8.48 4.82 -2.42
C ILE A 169 8.77 3.52 -1.69
N THR A 170 7.74 2.72 -1.42
CA THR A 170 7.87 1.42 -0.74
C THR A 170 8.74 0.45 -1.53
N VAL A 171 8.61 0.40 -2.86
CA VAL A 171 9.37 -0.54 -3.69
C VAL A 171 10.73 -0.01 -4.15
N LEU A 172 10.80 1.26 -4.59
CA LEU A 172 12.04 1.91 -5.06
C LEU A 172 12.98 2.29 -3.90
N GLY A 173 12.44 2.51 -2.71
CA GLY A 173 13.17 3.01 -1.54
C GLY A 173 13.19 4.54 -1.45
N ALA A 174 13.32 5.06 -0.23
CA ALA A 174 13.30 6.51 0.01
C ALA A 174 14.52 7.25 -0.57
N ASP A 175 15.66 6.57 -0.75
CA ASP A 175 16.89 7.15 -1.32
C ASP A 175 16.82 7.29 -2.86
N HIS A 176 15.77 6.76 -3.50
CA HIS A 176 15.60 6.92 -4.93
C HIS A 176 15.40 8.41 -5.29
N PRO A 177 16.03 8.95 -6.36
CA PRO A 177 15.97 10.38 -6.69
C PRO A 177 14.56 10.97 -6.82
N ASP A 178 13.59 10.14 -7.19
CA ASP A 178 12.21 10.56 -7.36
C ASP A 178 11.36 10.46 -6.07
N SER A 179 11.85 9.79 -5.02
CA SER A 179 11.10 9.55 -3.80
C SER A 179 10.79 10.80 -2.98
N PRO A 180 11.66 11.83 -2.90
CA PRO A 180 11.35 13.06 -2.16
C PRO A 180 10.09 13.78 -2.68
N ALA A 181 10.00 14.00 -3.99
CA ALA A 181 8.84 14.67 -4.58
C ALA A 181 7.55 13.82 -4.48
N ALA A 182 7.68 12.50 -4.65
CA ALA A 182 6.58 11.56 -4.44
C ALA A 182 6.07 11.59 -2.98
N ALA A 183 6.98 11.64 -2.02
CA ALA A 183 6.66 11.67 -0.60
C ALA A 183 5.94 12.96 -0.21
N GLU A 184 6.42 14.11 -0.70
CA GLU A 184 5.78 15.41 -0.47
C GLU A 184 4.34 15.44 -1.01
N GLU A 185 4.12 14.97 -2.24
CA GLU A 185 2.77 14.92 -2.85
C GLU A 185 1.84 13.96 -2.09
N ALA A 186 2.32 12.76 -1.74
CA ALA A 186 1.56 11.78 -0.96
C ALA A 186 1.19 12.33 0.43
N HIS A 187 2.16 12.92 1.13
CA HIS A 187 1.96 13.50 2.46
C HIS A 187 0.88 14.59 2.42
N ALA A 188 1.02 15.57 1.52
CA ALA A 188 0.05 16.67 1.41
C ALA A 188 -1.37 16.18 1.13
N ILE A 189 -1.52 15.15 0.29
CA ILE A 189 -2.83 14.56 0.00
C ILE A 189 -3.39 13.81 1.20
N PHE A 190 -2.63 12.92 1.82
CA PHE A 190 -3.11 12.14 2.96
C PHE A 190 -3.45 13.04 4.15
N GLU A 191 -2.65 14.07 4.42
CA GLU A 191 -2.92 15.09 5.45
C GLU A 191 -4.24 15.80 5.20
N ARG A 192 -4.44 16.33 3.98
CA ARG A 192 -5.70 16.99 3.59
C ARG A 192 -6.92 16.08 3.72
N LEU A 193 -6.77 14.78 3.40
CA LEU A 193 -7.85 13.80 3.49
C LEU A 193 -8.05 13.22 4.91
N GLY A 194 -7.16 13.53 5.85
CA GLY A 194 -7.14 12.93 7.18
C GLY A 194 -6.86 11.42 7.16
N ALA A 195 -6.11 10.96 6.17
CA ALA A 195 -5.85 9.54 5.89
C ALA A 195 -4.70 8.99 6.76
N LYS A 196 -4.87 9.08 8.08
CA LYS A 196 -3.80 8.89 9.09
C LYS A 196 -2.97 7.60 8.94
N PRO A 197 -3.56 6.41 8.71
CA PRO A 197 -2.75 5.20 8.64
C PRO A 197 -1.76 5.20 7.47
N PHE A 198 -2.09 5.90 6.38
CA PHE A 198 -1.21 5.99 5.22
C PHE A 198 -0.14 7.07 5.39
N LEU A 199 -0.40 8.12 6.19
CA LEU A 199 0.64 9.04 6.65
C LEU A 199 1.66 8.30 7.52
N GLU A 200 1.18 7.58 8.54
CA GLU A 200 2.04 6.81 9.45
C GLU A 200 2.87 5.79 8.67
N ARG A 201 2.28 5.13 7.67
CA ARG A 201 3.00 4.20 6.79
C ARG A 201 4.05 4.92 5.92
N LEU A 202 3.71 6.06 5.32
CA LEU A 202 4.64 6.86 4.54
C LEU A 202 5.84 7.28 5.40
N GLU A 203 5.59 7.81 6.59
CA GLU A 203 6.62 8.20 7.55
C GLU A 203 7.49 7.00 7.96
N ALA A 204 6.90 5.84 8.21
CA ALA A 204 7.64 4.63 8.56
C ALA A 204 8.59 4.17 7.43
N VAL A 205 8.15 4.24 6.17
CA VAL A 205 8.99 3.89 5.01
C VAL A 205 10.16 4.89 4.85
N LEU A 206 9.90 6.18 5.05
CA LEU A 206 10.93 7.23 5.01
C LEU A 206 11.91 7.14 6.20
N ALA A 207 11.45 6.69 7.37
CA ALA A 207 12.30 6.53 8.55
C ALA A 207 13.18 5.28 8.47
N ALA A 208 12.69 4.19 7.89
CA ALA A 208 13.42 2.92 7.78
C ALA A 208 14.69 2.99 6.90
N THR A 209 14.83 4.07 6.12
CA THR A 209 15.95 4.34 5.20
C THR A 209 17.02 5.24 5.82
N LEU A 210 16.72 5.92 6.93
CA LEU A 210 17.75 6.59 7.70
C LEU A 210 18.64 5.51 8.34
N PRO A 211 19.96 5.53 8.15
CA PRO A 211 20.83 4.63 8.88
C PRO A 211 20.67 4.93 10.36
N THR A 212 20.14 3.96 11.12
CA THR A 212 20.16 3.97 12.59
C THR A 212 21.61 3.80 13.04
N GLY A 213 22.42 4.83 12.88
CA GLY A 213 23.76 4.90 13.45
C GLY A 213 23.72 5.70 14.75
N PRO A 214 24.33 5.21 15.83
CA PRO A 214 25.06 6.09 16.71
C PRO A 214 26.37 6.48 16.02
N LEU A 215 26.55 7.78 15.80
CA LEU A 215 27.87 8.41 15.66
C LEU A 215 28.75 7.96 16.83
N LEU A 216 29.69 7.05 16.60
CA LEU A 216 30.90 6.93 17.40
C LEU A 216 32.09 6.77 16.45
N CYS A 217 32.54 7.93 15.94
CA CYS A 217 33.94 8.13 15.63
C CYS A 217 34.73 7.86 16.92
N ARG A 218 35.24 6.63 17.09
CA ARG A 218 36.32 6.37 18.03
C ARG A 218 37.56 7.08 17.46
N VAL A 219 37.74 8.34 17.83
CA VAL A 219 39.07 8.94 17.87
C VAL A 219 39.83 8.16 18.93
N SER A 220 40.59 7.17 18.50
CA SER A 220 41.59 6.52 19.34
C SER A 220 42.65 7.58 19.65
N PRO A 221 42.93 7.92 20.91
CA PRO A 221 44.04 8.80 21.23
C PRO A 221 45.34 8.09 20.85
N ALA A 222 46.18 8.82 20.11
CA ALA A 222 47.52 8.42 19.74
C ALA A 222 48.31 7.96 20.98
N GLN A 223 48.83 6.73 20.95
CA GLN A 223 49.92 6.36 21.83
C GLN A 223 51.22 6.94 21.24
N SER A 224 51.56 8.13 21.71
CA SER A 224 52.92 8.65 21.65
C SER A 224 53.71 8.14 22.86
N SER A 225 54.58 7.15 22.64
CA SER A 225 55.81 6.92 23.41
C SER A 225 56.75 6.21 22.43
N GLY A 226 57.68 6.89 21.76
CA GLY A 226 58.92 7.39 22.37
C GLY A 226 59.78 6.17 22.73
N ALA A 227 60.56 5.66 21.76
CA ALA A 227 62.04 5.76 21.69
C ALA A 227 62.74 5.14 22.92
N LEU A 228 63.61 4.14 22.78
CA LEU A 228 64.94 4.27 22.19
C LEU A 228 65.49 2.92 21.66
N SER A 229 66.16 3.00 20.53
CA SER A 229 67.17 2.06 20.03
C SER A 229 68.57 2.52 20.46
N GLU A 230 69.41 1.62 20.94
CA GLU A 230 70.90 1.64 20.96
C GLU A 230 71.29 0.19 21.35
N GLN A 231 71.96 -0.69 20.60
CA GLN A 231 73.21 -0.61 19.81
C GLN A 231 74.43 -0.09 20.58
N ASN A 232 75.05 -0.96 21.39
CA ASN A 232 76.50 -1.26 21.39
C ASN A 232 76.90 -2.10 22.63
N ASP A 233 77.29 -3.36 22.40
CA ASP A 233 78.59 -3.97 22.73
C ASP A 233 78.54 -5.50 22.50
#